data_AF-Q8KMK2-F1
#
_entry.id   AF-Q8KMK2-F1
#
_cell.length_a   1.000
_cell.length_b   1.000
_cell.length_c   1.000
_cell.angle_alpha   90.00
_cell.angle_beta   90.00
_cell.angle_gamma   90.00
#
_symmetry.space_group_name_H-M   'P 1'
#
loop_
_entity.id
_entity.type
_entity.pdbx_description
1 polymer ?
#
loop_
_entity_poly.entity_id
_entity_poly.type
_entity_poly.pdbx_seq_one_letter_code
_entity_poly.pdbx_strand_id
1 'polypeptide(L)'
;MKTNRKILFGLLTASSFTAVPLLAAKCDDKNENSQKNPQDNGDKVEKQALGEVVKNTNLGEIALPKDKEMPGASLILESLVKSNAIVDASELEVSNIQKTGATVSAKKESKKYSGSINVTFTVKKSDDVVVKKDLSTVNKENFKFLTNFIFSTELLEALKEELELPNLKLDDFEFTVDQLATADKEGKLVIEAKPTSKLITGRVAIDIPRLVAKPTEDNHNIADAKKLIEESLKNLSTLESKMDSNIKNIEKWEANTTDRGSFAEEAKKIKDTSLQVKAKIKEAKTKVESLIKDKTKLNDEEIKSANKIINDFLTYYYTEVKSKDTGKIIYDGENTMRDIKKIAKLKSGNQENDSLIEF
;
A
#
# COMPACT_ATOMS: atom_id res chain seq x y z
N MET A 1 6.86 25.91 54.31
CA MET A 1 8.11 26.10 55.10
C MET A 1 9.28 26.04 54.10
N LYS A 2 10.12 27.09 54.07
CA LYS A 2 11.51 27.16 53.55
C LYS A 2 11.74 26.84 52.04
N THR A 3 11.86 27.85 51.17
CA THR A 3 13.02 28.74 50.82
C THR A 3 13.79 28.29 49.58
N ASN A 4 13.91 29.24 48.66
CA ASN A 4 14.77 29.30 47.48
C ASN A 4 16.21 28.81 47.69
N ARG A 5 16.80 28.25 46.63
CA ARG A 5 18.23 28.41 46.32
C ARG A 5 18.42 28.72 44.84
N LYS A 6 18.93 29.92 44.59
CA LYS A 6 19.66 30.28 43.37
C LYS A 6 21.08 29.70 43.47
N ILE A 7 21.61 29.17 42.38
CA ILE A 7 23.05 29.12 42.12
C ILE A 7 23.29 29.62 40.69
N LEU A 8 24.11 30.65 40.60
CA LEU A 8 24.68 31.31 39.43
C LEU A 8 26.19 31.06 39.49
N PHE A 9 26.83 30.74 38.37
CA PHE A 9 28.25 30.92 37.99
C PHE A 9 28.51 29.91 36.83
N GLY A 10 29.14 30.22 35.71
CA GLY A 10 29.87 31.39 35.27
C GLY A 10 30.27 31.21 33.80
N LEU A 11 30.70 32.31 33.20
CA LEU A 11 31.20 32.47 31.82
C LEU A 11 32.18 31.38 31.37
N LEU A 12 32.15 31.06 30.07
CA LEU A 12 33.35 31.10 29.21
C LEU A 12 32.95 31.25 27.73
N THR A 13 33.71 32.10 27.08
CA THR A 13 33.56 32.66 25.74
C THR A 13 34.14 31.79 24.63
N ALA A 14 33.62 32.02 23.42
CA ALA A 14 34.27 31.96 22.12
C ALA A 14 34.91 30.63 21.67
N SER A 15 34.30 30.02 20.65
CA SER A 15 35.03 29.31 19.60
C SER A 15 34.77 29.97 18.26
N SER A 16 35.88 30.33 17.63
CA SER A 16 36.04 31.02 16.36
C SER A 16 35.67 30.14 15.17
N PHE A 17 35.14 30.78 14.13
CA PHE A 17 35.02 30.26 12.79
C PHE A 17 36.42 29.95 12.23
N THR A 18 36.64 28.73 11.74
CA THR A 18 37.71 28.47 10.78
C THR A 18 37.11 28.36 9.39
N ALA A 19 37.45 29.37 8.59
CA ALA A 19 37.20 29.40 7.17
C ALA A 19 37.93 28.23 6.48
N VAL A 20 37.20 27.49 5.65
CA VAL A 20 37.79 26.55 4.69
C VAL A 20 38.32 27.38 3.52
N PRO A 21 39.60 27.24 3.12
CA PRO A 21 40.12 27.94 1.95
C PRO A 21 39.53 27.33 0.68
N LEU A 22 39.00 28.21 -0.19
CA LEU A 22 38.86 27.95 -1.61
C LEU A 22 40.25 27.63 -2.19
N LEU A 23 40.39 26.46 -2.80
CA LEU A 23 41.46 26.18 -3.75
C LEU A 23 40.85 26.12 -5.15
N ALA A 24 41.17 27.14 -5.95
CA ALA A 24 41.07 27.12 -7.39
C ALA A 24 42.44 26.74 -7.96
N ALA A 25 42.49 25.68 -8.78
CA ALA A 25 43.53 25.42 -9.78
C ALA A 25 42.90 24.46 -10.81
N LYS A 26 42.52 24.95 -12.00
CA LYS A 26 43.33 25.18 -13.20
C LYS A 26 43.28 23.96 -14.14
N CYS A 27 42.60 24.14 -15.27
CA CYS A 27 42.68 23.25 -16.43
C CYS A 27 44.07 23.36 -17.07
N ASP A 28 44.64 22.24 -17.49
CA ASP A 28 45.39 22.09 -18.75
C ASP A 28 45.57 20.60 -19.08
N ASP A 29 45.44 20.29 -20.37
CA ASP A 29 45.42 18.97 -21.02
C ASP A 29 46.75 18.19 -20.95
N LYS A 30 46.68 16.85 -20.88
CA LYS A 30 47.19 15.90 -21.91
C LYS A 30 47.17 14.43 -21.44
N ASN A 31 46.84 13.58 -22.41
CA ASN A 31 46.85 12.12 -22.42
C ASN A 31 48.07 11.47 -21.75
N GLU A 32 47.82 10.39 -20.98
CA GLU A 32 48.61 9.17 -21.08
C GLU A 32 47.78 7.94 -20.70
N ASN A 33 47.86 6.94 -21.58
CA ASN A 33 47.10 5.70 -21.58
C ASN A 33 47.82 4.70 -20.67
N SER A 34 47.14 4.10 -19.68
CA SER A 34 47.62 2.86 -19.03
C SER A 34 46.51 2.11 -18.27
N GLN A 35 46.18 0.95 -18.85
CA GLN A 35 45.76 -0.30 -18.21
C GLN A 35 44.42 -0.34 -17.45
N LYS A 36 43.44 -0.93 -18.17
CA LYS A 36 42.32 -1.71 -17.63
C LYS A 36 42.81 -2.68 -16.54
N ASN A 37 42.27 -2.52 -15.34
CA ASN A 37 42.06 -3.63 -14.42
C ASN A 37 40.56 -3.98 -14.46
N PRO A 38 40.17 -5.23 -14.79
CA PRO A 38 38.78 -5.65 -14.76
C PRO A 38 38.42 -6.03 -13.32
N GLN A 39 37.75 -5.14 -12.60
CA GLN A 39 37.18 -5.50 -11.31
C GLN A 39 35.83 -4.85 -11.07
N ASP A 40 34.90 -5.74 -10.73
CA ASP A 40 33.66 -5.52 -9.99
C ASP A 40 32.42 -5.08 -10.80
N ASN A 41 31.84 -6.06 -11.53
CA ASN A 41 30.41 -6.03 -11.83
C ASN A 41 29.62 -6.43 -10.56
N GLY A 42 29.68 -5.57 -9.55
CA GLY A 42 28.57 -5.41 -8.64
C GLY A 42 27.60 -4.48 -9.34
N ASP A 43 26.43 -4.99 -9.74
CA ASP A 43 25.38 -4.26 -10.43
C ASP A 43 24.83 -3.16 -9.50
N LYS A 44 25.57 -2.06 -9.39
CA LYS A 44 25.21 -0.90 -8.58
C LYS A 44 24.22 -0.13 -9.43
N VAL A 45 22.93 -0.40 -9.21
CA VAL A 45 21.85 0.35 -9.85
C VAL A 45 22.09 1.83 -9.56
N GLU A 46 22.55 2.57 -10.58
CA GLU A 46 22.94 3.96 -10.45
C GLU A 46 21.66 4.79 -10.25
N LYS A 47 21.53 5.44 -9.09
CA LYS A 47 20.36 6.27 -8.78
C LYS A 47 20.35 7.49 -9.70
N GLN A 48 19.21 7.82 -10.28
CA GLN A 48 19.06 9.00 -11.12
C GLN A 48 18.94 10.27 -10.25
N ALA A 49 19.61 11.35 -10.65
CA ALA A 49 19.45 12.62 -9.95
C ALA A 49 18.06 13.21 -10.23
N LEU A 50 17.36 13.71 -9.20
CA LEU A 50 16.01 14.27 -9.39
C LEU A 50 15.95 15.42 -10.40
N GLY A 51 16.99 16.26 -10.45
CA GLY A 51 17.09 17.34 -11.44
C GLY A 51 17.19 16.85 -12.89
N GLU A 52 17.54 15.59 -13.12
CA GLU A 52 17.58 14.99 -14.45
C GLU A 52 16.24 14.37 -14.85
N VAL A 53 15.49 13.83 -13.89
CA VAL A 53 14.21 13.14 -14.15
C VAL A 53 13.03 14.13 -14.13
N VAL A 54 13.07 15.11 -13.23
CA VAL A 54 12.03 16.14 -13.12
C VAL A 54 12.36 17.30 -14.05
N LYS A 55 11.72 17.32 -15.21
CA LYS A 55 11.91 18.39 -16.21
C LYS A 55 11.04 19.61 -15.95
N ASN A 56 9.86 19.42 -15.34
CA ASN A 56 8.96 20.51 -15.01
C ASN A 56 8.89 20.71 -13.49
N THR A 57 9.50 21.79 -13.02
CA THR A 57 9.46 22.22 -11.62
C THR A 57 8.34 23.20 -11.31
N ASN A 58 7.61 23.69 -12.32
CA ASN A 58 6.40 24.47 -12.13
C ASN A 58 5.18 23.54 -12.21
N LEU A 59 4.57 23.28 -11.05
CA LEU A 59 3.47 22.34 -10.90
C LEU A 59 2.11 22.95 -11.28
N GLY A 60 2.10 24.23 -11.67
CA GLY A 60 0.90 24.93 -12.10
C GLY A 60 -0.01 25.32 -10.94
N GLU A 61 -1.31 25.22 -11.17
CA GLU A 61 -2.35 25.58 -10.21
C GLU A 61 -2.71 24.39 -9.32
N ILE A 62 -2.58 24.55 -8.01
CA ILE A 62 -3.02 23.60 -6.99
C ILE A 62 -4.29 24.14 -6.35
N ALA A 63 -5.38 23.38 -6.50
CA ALA A 63 -6.66 23.72 -5.90
C ALA A 63 -6.67 23.34 -4.41
N LEU A 64 -7.06 24.28 -3.55
CA LEU A 64 -7.21 24.09 -2.11
C LEU A 64 -8.63 24.42 -1.64
N PRO A 65 -9.09 23.77 -0.57
CA PRO A 65 -10.27 24.20 0.18
C PRO A 65 -10.11 25.64 0.68
N LYS A 66 -11.22 26.40 0.81
CA LYS A 66 -11.16 27.83 1.18
C LYS A 66 -10.48 28.12 2.52
N ASP A 67 -10.59 27.18 3.45
CA ASP A 67 -10.04 27.22 4.81
C ASP A 67 -8.55 26.87 4.89
N LYS A 68 -7.95 26.38 3.79
CA LYS A 68 -6.51 26.07 3.72
C LYS A 68 -5.75 27.17 2.99
N GLU A 69 -4.60 27.56 3.55
CA GLU A 69 -3.71 28.55 2.94
C GLU A 69 -2.54 27.94 2.17
N MET A 70 -2.17 26.69 2.49
CA MET A 70 -0.99 26.03 1.95
C MET A 70 -1.32 24.58 1.60
N PRO A 71 -0.76 24.05 0.50
CA PRO A 71 -0.94 22.65 0.15
C PRO A 71 -0.20 21.73 1.12
N GLY A 72 -0.72 20.53 1.33
CA GLY A 72 0.01 19.46 2.02
C GLY A 72 1.05 18.80 1.11
N ALA A 73 1.98 18.05 1.72
CA ALA A 73 3.04 17.32 1.01
C ALA A 73 2.50 16.43 -0.13
N SER A 74 1.43 15.67 0.12
CA SER A 74 0.90 14.76 -0.89
C SER A 74 0.29 15.48 -2.10
N LEU A 75 -0.40 16.61 -1.91
CA LEU A 75 -0.92 17.41 -3.04
C LEU A 75 0.21 17.95 -3.93
N ILE A 76 1.37 18.26 -3.34
CA ILE A 76 2.56 18.67 -4.07
C ILE A 76 3.13 17.50 -4.86
N LEU A 77 3.26 16.31 -4.26
CA LEU A 77 3.73 15.11 -4.97
C LEU A 77 2.78 14.69 -6.10
N GLU A 78 1.48 14.77 -5.89
CA GLU A 78 0.46 14.52 -6.92
C GLU A 78 0.62 15.46 -8.11
N SER A 79 0.79 16.75 -7.84
CA SER A 79 0.97 17.76 -8.89
C SER A 79 2.31 17.59 -9.61
N LEU A 80 3.36 17.13 -8.89
CA LEU A 80 4.66 16.77 -9.46
C LEU A 80 4.55 15.60 -10.43
N VAL A 81 3.92 14.49 -10.02
CA VAL A 81 3.73 13.30 -10.87
C VAL A 81 2.86 13.63 -12.08
N LYS A 82 1.78 14.40 -11.89
CA LYS A 82 0.94 14.87 -13.00
C LYS A 82 1.73 15.67 -14.04
N SER A 83 2.68 16.49 -13.59
CA SER A 83 3.55 17.30 -14.46
C SER A 83 4.73 16.51 -15.03
N ASN A 84 5.08 15.37 -14.41
CA ASN A 84 6.24 14.55 -14.76
C ASN A 84 5.88 13.06 -14.60
N ALA A 85 5.10 12.51 -15.53
CA ALA A 85 4.48 11.17 -15.42
C ALA A 85 5.44 9.99 -15.18
N ILE A 86 6.75 10.18 -15.33
CA ILE A 86 7.81 9.16 -15.13
C ILE A 86 8.34 9.11 -13.68
N VAL A 87 7.91 10.03 -12.81
CA VAL A 87 8.43 10.16 -11.44
C VAL A 87 7.66 9.23 -10.50
N ASP A 88 8.41 8.41 -9.76
CA ASP A 88 7.85 7.58 -8.69
C ASP A 88 7.81 8.34 -7.36
N ALA A 89 6.64 8.85 -6.99
CA ALA A 89 6.47 9.62 -5.75
C ALA A 89 6.67 8.81 -4.47
N SER A 90 6.59 7.46 -4.51
CA SER A 90 6.82 6.62 -3.32
C SER A 90 8.26 6.72 -2.81
N GLU A 91 9.19 7.17 -3.67
CA GLU A 91 10.61 7.32 -3.39
C GLU A 91 10.96 8.74 -2.90
N LEU A 92 9.98 9.64 -2.74
CA LEU A 92 10.18 11.07 -2.50
C LEU A 92 9.57 11.56 -1.19
N GLU A 93 10.13 12.63 -0.66
CA GLU A 93 9.60 13.38 0.48
C GLU A 93 9.54 14.88 0.18
N VAL A 94 8.63 15.59 0.85
CA VAL A 94 8.44 17.04 0.68
C VAL A 94 8.75 17.75 1.99
N SER A 95 9.59 18.78 1.91
CA SER A 95 9.94 19.65 3.01
C SER A 95 9.86 21.12 2.58
N ASN A 96 10.06 22.05 3.52
CA ASN A 96 10.06 23.50 3.27
C ASN A 96 8.84 23.99 2.47
N ILE A 97 7.65 23.50 2.81
CA ILE A 97 6.42 23.87 2.11
C ILE A 97 6.10 25.35 2.37
N GLN A 98 5.85 26.09 1.30
CA GLN A 98 5.49 27.50 1.27
C GLN A 98 4.21 27.71 0.45
N LYS A 99 3.68 28.94 0.43
CA LYS A 99 2.45 29.27 -0.32
C LYS A 99 2.57 29.07 -1.83
N THR A 100 3.78 29.15 -2.39
CA THR A 100 4.03 29.09 -3.84
C THR A 100 5.18 28.16 -4.23
N GLY A 101 5.65 27.33 -3.31
CA GLY A 101 6.75 26.41 -3.57
C GLY A 101 7.03 25.45 -2.44
N ALA A 102 7.88 24.45 -2.72
CA ALA A 102 8.35 23.47 -1.74
C ALA A 102 9.68 22.85 -2.22
N THR A 103 10.36 22.13 -1.33
CA THR A 103 11.51 21.30 -1.68
C THR A 103 11.07 19.84 -1.75
N VAL A 104 11.34 19.16 -2.86
CA VAL A 104 11.13 17.72 -3.03
C VAL A 104 12.49 17.04 -3.03
N SER A 105 12.66 16.03 -2.19
CA SER A 105 13.92 15.29 -2.02
C SER A 105 13.70 13.79 -2.21
N ALA A 106 14.73 13.08 -2.65
CA ALA A 106 14.70 11.63 -2.61
C ALA A 106 14.74 11.16 -1.14
N LYS A 107 13.88 10.19 -0.78
CA LYS A 107 13.94 9.55 0.54
C LYS A 107 15.35 8.96 0.75
N LYS A 108 15.81 8.91 2.00
CA LYS A 108 17.15 8.42 2.33
C LYS A 108 17.40 7.00 1.81
N GLU A 109 16.38 6.16 1.90
CA GLU A 109 16.30 4.77 1.46
C GLU A 109 15.93 4.60 -0.01
N SER A 110 15.73 5.70 -0.75
CA SER A 110 15.32 5.65 -2.15
C SER A 110 16.28 4.77 -2.96
N LYS A 111 15.74 3.82 -3.73
CA LYS A 111 16.51 2.96 -4.63
C LYS A 111 16.63 3.56 -6.02
N LYS A 112 15.75 4.51 -6.38
CA LYS A 112 15.67 5.07 -7.73
C LYS A 112 16.33 6.44 -7.88
N TYR A 113 16.25 7.27 -6.85
CA TYR A 113 16.57 8.69 -6.98
C TYR A 113 17.60 9.19 -5.96
N SER A 114 18.25 10.30 -6.29
CA SER A 114 19.12 11.05 -5.38
C SER A 114 18.95 12.56 -5.55
N GLY A 115 19.36 13.32 -4.54
CA GLY A 115 19.33 14.78 -4.55
C GLY A 115 17.96 15.37 -4.19
N SER A 116 17.82 16.67 -4.47
CA SER A 116 16.62 17.45 -4.20
C SER A 116 16.41 18.51 -5.26
N ILE A 117 15.17 18.96 -5.39
CA ILE A 117 14.74 20.02 -6.30
C ILE A 117 13.78 20.96 -5.59
N ASN A 118 13.74 22.21 -6.05
CA ASN A 118 12.70 23.15 -5.65
C ASN A 118 11.62 23.18 -6.72
N VAL A 119 10.37 23.12 -6.27
CA VAL A 119 9.18 23.21 -7.12
C VAL A 119 8.41 24.47 -6.79
N THR A 120 7.70 24.98 -7.80
CA THR A 120 6.87 26.20 -7.70
C THR A 120 5.43 25.88 -8.11
N PHE A 121 4.47 26.61 -7.54
CA PHE A 121 3.06 26.46 -7.86
C PHE A 121 2.27 27.71 -7.48
N THR A 122 1.05 27.81 -7.99
CA THR A 122 0.06 28.79 -7.57
C THR A 122 -1.08 28.08 -6.84
N VAL A 123 -1.74 28.77 -5.91
CA VAL A 123 -2.85 28.22 -5.13
C VAL A 123 -4.14 28.86 -5.57
N LYS A 124 -5.15 28.04 -5.90
CA LYS A 124 -6.51 28.49 -6.15
C LYS A 124 -7.46 27.92 -5.12
N LYS A 125 -8.24 28.77 -4.49
CA LYS A 125 -9.28 28.34 -3.54
C LYS A 125 -10.53 27.90 -4.30
N SER A 126 -11.08 26.75 -3.94
CA SER A 126 -12.31 26.22 -4.55
C SER A 126 -13.15 25.48 -3.51
N ASP A 127 -14.47 25.62 -3.60
CA ASP A 127 -15.44 24.89 -2.77
C ASP A 127 -15.61 23.43 -3.20
N ASP A 128 -15.25 23.11 -4.45
CA ASP A 128 -15.43 21.77 -5.04
C ASP A 128 -14.25 20.82 -4.72
N VAL A 129 -13.27 21.28 -3.94
CA VAL A 129 -12.12 20.44 -3.54
C VAL A 129 -12.54 19.55 -2.39
N VAL A 130 -12.69 18.26 -2.68
CA VAL A 130 -12.85 17.24 -1.63
C VAL A 130 -11.64 17.30 -0.71
N VAL A 131 -11.87 17.64 0.56
CA VAL A 131 -10.82 17.64 1.59
C VAL A 131 -10.42 16.19 1.85
N LYS A 132 -9.23 15.81 1.40
CA LYS A 132 -8.67 14.49 1.73
C LYS A 132 -8.42 14.40 3.24
N LYS A 133 -8.71 13.24 3.84
CA LYS A 133 -8.36 12.95 5.23
C LYS A 133 -6.87 12.60 5.30
N ASP A 134 -6.15 13.22 6.23
CA ASP A 134 -4.74 12.94 6.43
C ASP A 134 -4.56 11.72 7.34
N LEU A 135 -3.86 10.69 6.88
CA LEU A 135 -3.62 9.48 7.66
C LEU A 135 -2.91 9.77 8.98
N SER A 136 -2.14 10.85 9.09
CA SER A 136 -1.50 11.25 10.35
C SER A 136 -2.49 11.59 11.47
N THR A 137 -3.78 11.80 11.15
CA THR A 137 -4.83 12.04 12.15
C THR A 137 -5.47 10.76 12.69
N VAL A 138 -5.10 9.58 12.17
CA VAL A 138 -5.63 8.28 12.62
C VAL A 138 -5.32 8.07 14.11
N ASN A 139 -6.36 7.78 14.89
CA ASN A 139 -6.23 7.33 16.26
C ASN A 139 -5.69 5.90 16.30
N LYS A 140 -4.40 5.77 16.67
CA LYS A 140 -3.68 4.50 16.68
C LYS A 140 -4.24 3.48 17.69
N GLU A 141 -4.95 3.94 18.72
CA GLU A 141 -5.55 3.06 19.73
C GLU A 141 -6.63 2.15 19.13
N ASN A 142 -7.27 2.56 18.03
CA ASN A 142 -8.29 1.78 17.33
C ASN A 142 -7.71 0.60 16.51
N PHE A 143 -6.37 0.46 16.49
CA PHE A 143 -5.66 -0.55 15.71
C PHE A 143 -4.94 -1.58 16.60
N LYS A 144 -5.36 -1.75 17.86
CA LYS A 144 -4.81 -2.77 18.76
C LYS A 144 -5.14 -4.22 18.39
N PHE A 145 -5.97 -4.43 17.37
CA PHE A 145 -6.24 -5.76 16.80
C PHE A 145 -5.10 -6.28 15.91
N LEU A 146 -4.16 -5.41 15.50
CA LEU A 146 -3.10 -5.79 14.57
C LEU A 146 -2.21 -6.91 15.13
N THR A 147 -1.76 -7.78 14.22
CA THR A 147 -0.80 -8.84 14.51
C THR A 147 0.40 -8.73 13.58
N ASN A 148 1.37 -9.63 13.71
CA ASN A 148 2.47 -9.74 12.75
C ASN A 148 2.01 -10.20 11.35
N PHE A 149 0.79 -10.72 11.23
CA PHE A 149 0.16 -11.05 9.96
C PHE A 149 -0.99 -10.07 9.70
N ILE A 150 -0.87 -9.23 8.68
CA ILE A 150 -1.80 -8.12 8.43
C ILE A 150 -2.78 -8.53 7.34
N PHE A 151 -4.08 -8.53 7.66
CA PHE A 151 -5.13 -8.71 6.68
C PHE A 151 -5.55 -7.36 6.13
N SER A 152 -5.22 -7.10 4.85
CA SER A 152 -5.53 -5.83 4.17
C SER A 152 -7.01 -5.43 4.23
N THR A 153 -7.93 -6.40 4.23
CA THR A 153 -9.38 -6.15 4.36
C THR A 153 -9.77 -5.63 5.74
N GLU A 154 -9.25 -6.23 6.82
CA GLU A 154 -9.52 -5.77 8.19
C GLU A 154 -8.92 -4.38 8.41
N LEU A 155 -7.71 -4.15 7.88
CA LEU A 155 -7.07 -2.85 7.90
C LEU A 155 -7.89 -1.79 7.16
N LEU A 156 -8.45 -2.13 6.00
CA LEU A 156 -9.33 -1.24 5.24
C LEU A 156 -10.58 -0.87 6.04
N GLU A 157 -11.28 -1.84 6.62
CA GLU A 157 -12.51 -1.57 7.37
C GLU A 157 -12.24 -0.69 8.59
N ALA A 158 -11.15 -0.93 9.32
CA ALA A 158 -10.73 -0.08 10.42
C ALA A 158 -10.43 1.37 9.96
N LEU A 159 -9.77 1.54 8.81
CA LEU A 159 -9.51 2.88 8.25
C LEU A 159 -10.80 3.58 7.78
N LYS A 160 -11.76 2.84 7.20
CA LYS A 160 -13.06 3.38 6.80
C LYS A 160 -13.81 3.94 8.01
N GLU A 161 -13.83 3.20 9.11
CA GLU A 161 -14.49 3.61 10.34
C GLU A 161 -13.78 4.82 10.97
N GLU A 162 -12.46 4.72 11.18
CA GLU A 162 -11.65 5.77 11.81
C GLU A 162 -11.73 7.12 11.07
N LEU A 163 -11.71 7.08 9.74
CA LEU A 163 -11.68 8.30 8.92
C LEU A 163 -13.08 8.74 8.48
N GLU A 164 -14.12 7.96 8.81
CA GLU A 164 -15.50 8.12 8.34
C GLU A 164 -15.58 8.13 6.80
N LEU A 165 -14.85 7.23 6.14
CA LEU A 165 -14.72 7.12 4.69
C LEU A 165 -15.27 5.78 4.18
N PRO A 166 -16.60 5.56 4.14
CA PRO A 166 -17.18 4.27 3.73
C PRO A 166 -16.78 3.83 2.32
N ASN A 167 -16.42 4.78 1.45
CA ASN A 167 -16.02 4.55 0.06
C ASN A 167 -14.50 4.38 -0.13
N LEU A 168 -13.70 4.33 0.96
CA LEU A 168 -12.27 4.05 0.90
C LEU A 168 -12.04 2.64 0.31
N LYS A 169 -10.97 2.49 -0.50
CA LYS A 169 -10.65 1.24 -1.19
C LYS A 169 -9.21 0.81 -0.91
N LEU A 170 -8.91 -0.47 -1.13
CA LEU A 170 -7.53 -0.99 -1.08
C LEU A 170 -6.59 -0.29 -2.07
N ASP A 171 -7.13 0.29 -3.15
CA ASP A 171 -6.38 1.06 -4.13
C ASP A 171 -6.00 2.48 -3.66
N ASP A 172 -6.52 2.94 -2.51
CA ASP A 172 -6.22 4.27 -1.97
C ASP A 172 -4.94 4.32 -1.13
N PHE A 173 -4.43 3.18 -0.66
CA PHE A 173 -3.24 3.12 0.19
C PHE A 173 -2.38 1.90 -0.11
N GLU A 174 -1.19 1.91 0.47
CA GLU A 174 -0.32 0.76 0.63
C GLU A 174 0.15 0.67 2.08
N PHE A 175 0.60 -0.50 2.49
CA PHE A 175 1.16 -0.68 3.82
C PHE A 175 2.38 -1.59 3.80
N THR A 176 3.25 -1.42 4.78
CA THR A 176 4.46 -2.20 4.98
C THR A 176 4.62 -2.52 6.46
N VAL A 177 4.89 -3.79 6.77
CA VAL A 177 5.32 -4.19 8.11
C VAL A 177 6.81 -3.89 8.24
N ASP A 178 7.13 -2.73 8.81
CA ASP A 178 8.49 -2.22 8.94
C ASP A 178 9.26 -3.05 9.98
N GLN A 179 8.63 -3.29 11.13
CA GLN A 179 9.16 -4.08 12.24
C GLN A 179 8.12 -5.08 12.73
N LEU A 180 8.53 -6.33 12.99
CA LEU A 180 7.65 -7.31 13.63
C LEU A 180 7.64 -7.12 15.15
N ALA A 181 6.49 -7.37 15.75
CA ALA A 181 6.32 -7.43 17.18
C ALA A 181 7.01 -8.70 17.74
N THR A 182 7.63 -8.55 18.90
CA THR A 182 8.19 -9.65 19.70
C THR A 182 7.56 -9.65 21.09
N ALA A 183 7.97 -10.57 21.96
CA ALA A 183 7.51 -10.55 23.35
C ALA A 183 7.93 -9.26 24.09
N ASP A 184 9.07 -8.70 23.73
CA ASP A 184 9.68 -7.58 24.45
C ASP A 184 9.46 -6.22 23.77
N LYS A 185 9.08 -6.21 22.48
CA LYS A 185 8.98 -5.00 21.65
C LYS A 185 7.73 -5.00 20.81
N GLU A 186 7.09 -3.83 20.71
CA GLU A 186 6.06 -3.59 19.70
C GLU A 186 6.66 -3.68 18.30
N GLY A 187 5.82 -4.11 17.36
CA GLY A 187 6.10 -4.01 15.93
C GLY A 187 5.66 -2.66 15.40
N LYS A 188 5.86 -2.45 14.10
CA LYS A 188 5.51 -1.21 13.41
C LYS A 188 4.93 -1.52 12.04
N LEU A 189 3.68 -1.11 11.85
CA LEU A 189 3.00 -1.03 10.56
C LEU A 189 3.10 0.40 10.03
N VAL A 190 3.48 0.55 8.77
CA VAL A 190 3.44 1.83 8.07
C VAL A 190 2.32 1.76 7.04
N ILE A 191 1.45 2.77 7.02
CA ILE A 191 0.40 2.94 6.01
C ILE A 191 0.68 4.26 5.30
N GLU A 192 0.70 4.24 3.97
CA GLU A 192 0.96 5.40 3.12
C GLU A 192 -0.18 5.55 2.12
N ALA A 193 -0.76 6.75 2.04
CA ALA A 193 -1.77 7.05 1.03
C ALA A 193 -1.11 7.03 -0.35
N LYS A 194 -1.72 6.32 -1.30
CA LYS A 194 -1.23 6.33 -2.69
C LYS A 194 -1.46 7.73 -3.29
N PRO A 195 -0.53 8.25 -4.10
CA PRO A 195 -0.70 9.55 -4.76
C PRO A 195 -1.99 9.63 -5.60
N THR A 196 -2.48 8.50 -6.11
CA THR A 196 -3.71 8.43 -6.91
C THR A 196 -4.99 8.50 -6.07
N SER A 197 -4.91 8.40 -4.75
CA SER A 197 -6.10 8.44 -3.89
C SER A 197 -6.80 9.79 -3.99
N LYS A 198 -8.14 9.75 -4.04
CA LYS A 198 -8.98 10.96 -3.99
C LYS A 198 -9.50 11.27 -2.58
N LEU A 199 -9.29 10.36 -1.63
CA LEU A 199 -9.95 10.38 -0.32
C LEU A 199 -8.96 10.62 0.82
N ILE A 200 -7.73 10.12 0.70
CA ILE A 200 -6.72 10.20 1.76
C ILE A 200 -5.38 10.77 1.27
N THR A 201 -4.60 11.24 2.22
CA THR A 201 -3.26 11.83 2.04
C THR A 201 -2.36 11.43 3.21
N GLY A 202 -1.05 11.62 3.07
CA GLY A 202 -0.10 11.45 4.16
C GLY A 202 0.25 10.01 4.49
N ARG A 203 0.80 9.82 5.69
CA ARG A 203 1.37 8.57 6.18
C ARG A 203 1.11 8.43 7.68
N VAL A 204 0.88 7.21 8.15
CA VAL A 204 0.81 6.89 9.57
C VAL A 204 1.65 5.66 9.90
N ALA A 205 2.33 5.71 11.04
CA ALA A 205 2.98 4.56 11.64
C ALA A 205 2.18 4.12 12.87
N ILE A 206 1.67 2.89 12.82
CA ILE A 206 0.85 2.26 13.85
C ILE A 206 1.67 1.18 14.53
N ASP A 207 1.58 1.09 15.84
CA ASP A 207 2.32 0.09 16.61
C ASP A 207 1.54 -1.23 16.61
N ILE A 208 2.25 -2.32 16.32
CA ILE A 208 1.70 -3.68 16.39
C ILE A 208 1.93 -4.16 17.83
N PRO A 209 0.88 -4.52 18.59
CA PRO A 209 1.02 -4.96 19.97
C PRO A 209 2.01 -6.13 20.13
N ARG A 210 2.73 -6.13 21.26
CA ARG A 210 3.69 -7.19 21.62
C ARG A 210 3.01 -8.55 21.66
N LEU A 211 3.80 -9.58 21.40
CA LEU A 211 3.33 -10.96 21.55
C LEU A 211 3.19 -11.27 23.04
N VAL A 212 1.98 -11.63 23.47
CA VAL A 212 1.72 -12.01 24.87
C VAL A 212 1.33 -13.49 24.96
N ALA A 213 1.83 -14.18 25.99
CA ALA A 213 1.53 -15.60 26.20
C ALA A 213 0.07 -15.84 26.64
N LYS A 214 -0.57 -14.82 27.22
CA LYS A 214 -1.98 -14.85 27.64
C LYS A 214 -2.66 -13.57 27.15
N PRO A 215 -3.61 -13.67 26.19
CA PRO A 215 -4.35 -12.50 25.72
C PRO A 215 -5.25 -11.97 26.82
N THR A 216 -5.48 -10.66 26.79
CA THR A 216 -6.62 -10.02 27.45
C THR A 216 -7.46 -9.32 26.39
N GLU A 217 -8.61 -8.78 26.79
CA GLU A 217 -9.42 -7.92 25.91
C GLU A 217 -8.65 -6.67 25.45
N ASP A 218 -7.59 -6.26 26.17
CA ASP A 218 -6.74 -5.14 25.77
C ASP A 218 -5.52 -5.56 24.92
N ASN A 219 -5.17 -6.86 24.93
CA ASN A 219 -3.94 -7.41 24.36
C ASN A 219 -4.28 -8.65 23.49
N HIS A 220 -4.75 -8.40 22.27
CA HIS A 220 -5.30 -9.44 21.40
C HIS A 220 -4.25 -10.33 20.68
N ASN A 221 -2.97 -9.95 20.69
CA ASN A 221 -1.95 -10.60 19.85
C ASN A 221 -1.28 -11.81 20.52
N ILE A 222 -1.67 -13.01 20.11
CA ILE A 222 -1.20 -14.29 20.67
C ILE A 222 -0.67 -15.28 19.64
N ALA A 223 -0.99 -15.06 18.36
CA ALA A 223 -0.83 -16.10 17.37
C ALA A 223 0.59 -16.05 16.80
N ASP A 224 1.27 -17.19 16.89
CA ASP A 224 2.48 -17.44 16.11
C ASP A 224 2.17 -17.09 14.64
N ALA A 225 3.02 -16.26 14.02
CA ALA A 225 2.85 -15.85 12.63
C ALA A 225 2.67 -17.06 11.70
N LYS A 226 3.32 -18.20 12.03
CA LYS A 226 3.13 -19.44 11.29
C LYS A 226 1.68 -19.96 11.34
N LYS A 227 1.05 -19.93 12.51
CA LYS A 227 -0.35 -20.39 12.68
C LYS A 227 -1.32 -19.53 11.87
N LEU A 228 -1.14 -18.20 11.89
CA LEU A 228 -1.96 -17.28 11.09
C LEU A 228 -1.78 -17.51 9.58
N ILE A 229 -0.56 -17.82 9.15
CA ILE A 229 -0.28 -18.20 7.76
C ILE A 229 -0.98 -19.52 7.40
N GLU A 230 -0.92 -20.54 8.26
CA GLU A 230 -1.60 -21.82 8.06
C GLU A 230 -3.14 -21.65 7.98
N GLU A 231 -3.73 -20.82 8.84
CA GLU A 231 -5.15 -20.47 8.79
C GLU A 231 -5.51 -19.74 7.48
N SER A 232 -4.64 -18.84 7.02
CA SER A 232 -4.80 -18.15 5.74
C SER A 232 -4.74 -19.13 4.55
N LEU A 233 -3.81 -20.09 4.55
CA LEU A 233 -3.73 -21.14 3.54
C LEU A 233 -4.99 -22.02 3.51
N LYS A 234 -5.58 -22.30 4.68
CA LYS A 234 -6.87 -23.01 4.78
C LYS A 234 -7.99 -22.20 4.16
N ASN A 235 -8.07 -20.90 4.45
CA ASN A 235 -9.08 -20.02 3.87
C ASN A 235 -8.95 -19.92 2.33
N LEU A 236 -7.72 -19.81 1.82
CA LEU A 236 -7.44 -19.86 0.39
C LEU A 236 -7.88 -21.19 -0.24
N SER A 237 -7.67 -22.32 0.45
CA SER A 237 -8.12 -23.64 -0.03
C SER A 237 -9.65 -23.76 -0.09
N THR A 238 -10.34 -23.16 0.87
CA THR A 238 -11.82 -23.06 0.85
C THR A 238 -12.26 -22.23 -0.36
N LEU A 239 -11.65 -21.07 -0.60
CA LEU A 239 -11.97 -20.23 -1.75
C LEU A 239 -11.66 -20.93 -3.09
N GLU A 240 -10.54 -21.65 -3.17
CA GLU A 240 -10.19 -22.48 -4.34
C GLU A 240 -11.29 -23.50 -4.66
N SER A 241 -11.81 -24.16 -3.62
CA SER A 241 -12.91 -25.13 -3.74
C SER A 241 -14.21 -24.46 -4.21
N LYS A 242 -14.47 -23.21 -3.79
CA LYS A 242 -15.60 -22.42 -4.31
C LYS A 242 -15.47 -22.15 -5.80
N MET A 243 -14.27 -21.83 -6.29
CA MET A 243 -14.04 -21.63 -7.74
C MET A 243 -14.34 -22.91 -8.54
N ASP A 244 -13.98 -24.08 -8.01
CA ASP A 244 -14.36 -25.37 -8.62
C ASP A 244 -15.87 -25.61 -8.59
N SER A 245 -16.52 -25.26 -7.49
CA SER A 245 -17.97 -25.34 -7.37
C SER A 245 -18.65 -24.40 -8.36
N ASN A 246 -18.19 -23.17 -8.55
CA ASN A 246 -18.77 -22.22 -9.51
C ASN A 246 -18.77 -22.79 -10.94
N ILE A 247 -17.65 -23.36 -11.36
CA ILE A 247 -17.49 -23.97 -12.70
C ILE A 247 -18.48 -25.12 -12.92
N LYS A 248 -18.71 -25.94 -11.90
CA LYS A 248 -19.66 -27.06 -11.97
C LYS A 248 -21.11 -26.60 -11.84
N ASN A 249 -21.36 -25.67 -10.93
CA ASN A 249 -22.71 -25.25 -10.56
C ASN A 249 -23.36 -24.45 -11.69
N ILE A 250 -22.61 -23.67 -12.48
CA ILE A 250 -23.19 -22.94 -13.61
C ILE A 250 -23.79 -23.88 -14.67
N GLU A 251 -23.32 -25.13 -14.74
CA GLU A 251 -23.87 -26.15 -15.64
C GLU A 251 -25.23 -26.70 -15.18
N LYS A 252 -25.62 -26.44 -13.93
CA LYS A 252 -26.94 -26.75 -13.37
C LYS A 252 -27.99 -25.68 -13.71
N TRP A 253 -27.56 -24.56 -14.29
CA TRP A 253 -28.42 -23.49 -14.76
C TRP A 253 -28.68 -23.60 -16.26
N GLU A 254 -29.83 -23.12 -16.70
CA GLU A 254 -30.19 -22.96 -18.11
C GLU A 254 -30.83 -21.60 -18.35
N ALA A 255 -30.60 -21.05 -19.54
CA ALA A 255 -31.14 -19.76 -19.91
C ALA A 255 -32.68 -19.75 -19.88
N ASN A 256 -33.25 -18.60 -19.51
CA ASN A 256 -34.63 -18.31 -19.82
C ASN A 256 -34.84 -18.24 -21.35
N THR A 257 -36.08 -18.39 -21.79
CA THR A 257 -36.42 -18.52 -23.23
C THR A 257 -35.86 -17.39 -24.10
N THR A 258 -35.82 -16.16 -23.57
CA THR A 258 -35.35 -14.96 -24.28
C THR A 258 -33.87 -14.65 -24.07
N ASP A 259 -33.20 -15.30 -23.11
CA ASP A 259 -31.93 -14.81 -22.56
C ASP A 259 -30.74 -15.72 -22.90
N ARG A 260 -30.87 -16.58 -23.91
CA ARG A 260 -29.83 -17.57 -24.29
C ARG A 260 -28.46 -16.93 -24.52
N GLY A 261 -28.41 -15.81 -25.23
CA GLY A 261 -27.17 -15.08 -25.51
C GLY A 261 -26.53 -14.53 -24.23
N SER A 262 -27.32 -13.77 -23.46
CA SER A 262 -26.89 -13.17 -22.19
C SER A 262 -26.40 -14.21 -21.18
N PHE A 263 -27.13 -15.33 -21.05
CA PHE A 263 -26.72 -16.42 -20.17
C PHE A 263 -25.42 -17.09 -20.64
N ALA A 264 -25.26 -17.34 -21.94
CA ALA A 264 -24.04 -17.94 -22.46
C ALA A 264 -22.81 -17.06 -22.19
N GLU A 265 -22.95 -15.74 -22.34
CA GLU A 265 -21.88 -14.79 -22.02
C GLU A 265 -21.57 -14.77 -20.52
N GLU A 266 -22.58 -14.70 -19.67
CA GLU A 266 -22.41 -14.68 -18.22
C GLU A 266 -21.81 -15.98 -17.69
N ALA A 267 -22.29 -17.13 -18.17
CA ALA A 267 -21.74 -18.43 -17.82
C ALA A 267 -20.28 -18.57 -18.24
N LYS A 268 -19.90 -18.02 -19.41
CA LYS A 268 -18.51 -17.98 -19.87
C LYS A 268 -17.66 -17.10 -18.93
N LYS A 269 -18.12 -15.90 -18.57
CA LYS A 269 -17.43 -15.01 -17.62
C LYS A 269 -17.20 -15.70 -16.27
N ILE A 270 -18.22 -16.32 -15.69
CA ILE A 270 -18.11 -17.07 -14.43
C ILE A 270 -17.03 -18.15 -14.51
N LYS A 271 -17.02 -18.95 -15.59
CA LYS A 271 -16.03 -20.02 -15.78
C LYS A 271 -14.62 -19.46 -15.94
N ASP A 272 -14.45 -18.47 -16.83
CA ASP A 272 -13.15 -17.85 -17.11
C ASP A 272 -12.57 -17.18 -15.85
N THR A 273 -13.37 -16.40 -15.13
CA THR A 273 -12.97 -15.75 -13.88
C THR A 273 -12.65 -16.78 -12.80
N SER A 274 -13.46 -17.83 -12.63
CA SER A 274 -13.19 -18.89 -11.63
C SER A 274 -11.86 -19.58 -11.89
N LEU A 275 -11.55 -19.89 -13.17
CA LEU A 275 -10.27 -20.48 -13.56
C LEU A 275 -9.10 -19.54 -13.27
N GLN A 276 -9.24 -18.25 -13.59
CA GLN A 276 -8.21 -17.24 -13.35
C GLN A 276 -7.93 -17.06 -11.85
N VAL A 277 -8.99 -16.92 -11.03
CA VAL A 277 -8.88 -16.80 -9.57
C VAL A 277 -8.24 -18.06 -9.00
N LYS A 278 -8.69 -19.25 -9.41
CA LYS A 278 -8.11 -20.53 -8.97
C LYS A 278 -6.62 -20.63 -9.29
N ALA A 279 -6.19 -20.20 -10.48
CA ALA A 279 -4.77 -20.21 -10.85
C ALA A 279 -3.93 -19.31 -9.91
N LYS A 280 -4.41 -18.10 -9.61
CA LYS A 280 -3.73 -17.16 -8.69
C LYS A 280 -3.74 -17.65 -7.24
N ILE A 281 -4.81 -18.31 -6.79
CA ILE A 281 -4.85 -18.96 -5.47
C ILE A 281 -3.76 -20.02 -5.38
N LYS A 282 -3.67 -20.91 -6.39
CA LYS A 282 -2.64 -21.96 -6.43
C LYS A 282 -1.24 -21.37 -6.40
N GLU A 283 -0.99 -20.35 -7.20
CA GLU A 283 0.30 -19.64 -7.22
C GLU A 283 0.66 -19.09 -5.84
N ALA A 284 -0.26 -18.37 -5.20
CA ALA A 284 -0.06 -17.80 -3.87
C ALA A 284 0.18 -18.90 -2.81
N LYS A 285 -0.66 -19.93 -2.79
CA LYS A 285 -0.54 -21.07 -1.87
C LYS A 285 0.80 -21.78 -2.03
N THR A 286 1.19 -22.16 -3.24
CA THR A 286 2.45 -22.87 -3.47
C THR A 286 3.66 -22.05 -3.02
N LYS A 287 3.66 -20.73 -3.30
CA LYS A 287 4.73 -19.84 -2.83
C LYS A 287 4.80 -19.81 -1.30
N VAL A 288 3.67 -19.61 -0.63
CA VAL A 288 3.62 -19.55 0.84
C VAL A 288 3.93 -20.89 1.50
N GLU A 289 3.38 -22.00 1.00
CA GLU A 289 3.67 -23.36 1.47
C GLU A 289 5.16 -23.66 1.38
N SER A 290 5.81 -23.28 0.28
CA SER A 290 7.26 -23.45 0.13
C SER A 290 8.08 -22.63 1.14
N LEU A 291 7.60 -21.45 1.53
CA LEU A 291 8.27 -20.60 2.51
C LEU A 291 8.22 -21.21 3.92
N ILE A 292 7.12 -21.87 4.27
CA ILE A 292 6.90 -22.40 5.64
C ILE A 292 7.22 -23.88 5.78
N LYS A 293 7.49 -24.58 4.67
CA LYS A 293 7.71 -26.02 4.64
C LYS A 293 8.83 -26.45 5.59
N ASP A 294 8.56 -27.48 6.38
CA ASP A 294 9.48 -28.09 7.34
C ASP A 294 10.00 -27.14 8.45
N LYS A 295 9.39 -25.96 8.62
CA LYS A 295 9.79 -24.97 9.62
C LYS A 295 8.91 -25.04 10.86
N THR A 296 9.55 -25.02 12.01
CA THR A 296 8.87 -24.89 13.31
C THR A 296 8.68 -23.43 13.72
N LYS A 297 9.60 -22.54 13.32
CA LYS A 297 9.53 -21.10 13.50
C LYS A 297 9.94 -20.40 12.20
N LEU A 298 9.30 -19.28 11.92
CA LEU A 298 9.61 -18.44 10.76
C LEU A 298 10.48 -17.26 11.18
N ASN A 299 11.38 -16.84 10.32
CA ASN A 299 12.11 -15.58 10.48
C ASN A 299 11.32 -14.38 9.93
N ASP A 300 11.80 -13.18 10.21
CA ASP A 300 11.10 -11.94 9.87
C ASP A 300 10.86 -11.79 8.37
N GLU A 301 11.85 -12.15 7.54
CA GLU A 301 11.74 -12.05 6.08
C GLU A 301 10.74 -13.03 5.50
N GLU A 302 10.64 -14.24 6.07
CA GLU A 302 9.63 -15.23 5.69
C GLU A 302 8.22 -14.76 6.02
N ILE A 303 8.02 -14.18 7.21
CA ILE A 303 6.74 -13.63 7.65
C ILE A 303 6.34 -12.46 6.74
N LYS A 304 7.25 -11.51 6.49
CA LYS A 304 7.03 -10.39 5.58
C LYS A 304 6.71 -10.85 4.16
N SER A 305 7.43 -11.86 3.66
CA SER A 305 7.20 -12.43 2.32
C SER A 305 5.84 -13.12 2.22
N ALA A 306 5.46 -13.92 3.21
CA ALA A 306 4.15 -14.58 3.26
C ALA A 306 3.00 -13.56 3.32
N ASN A 307 3.13 -12.54 4.18
CA ASN A 307 2.21 -11.41 4.25
C ASN A 307 2.02 -10.76 2.88
N LYS A 308 3.11 -10.46 2.20
CA LYS A 308 3.07 -9.82 0.88
C LYS A 308 2.34 -10.70 -0.13
N ILE A 309 2.71 -11.98 -0.25
CA ILE A 309 2.11 -12.90 -1.23
C ILE A 309 0.60 -13.02 -1.02
N ILE A 310 0.15 -13.17 0.23
CA ILE A 310 -1.27 -13.32 0.55
C ILE A 310 -2.01 -12.01 0.28
N ASN A 311 -1.48 -10.86 0.70
CA ASN A 311 -2.13 -9.57 0.47
C ASN A 311 -2.13 -9.14 -0.99
N ASP A 312 -1.12 -9.50 -1.78
CA ASP A 312 -1.12 -9.28 -3.23
C ASP A 312 -2.29 -10.05 -3.87
N PHE A 313 -2.52 -11.30 -3.46
CA PHE A 313 -3.68 -12.08 -3.90
C PHE A 313 -5.01 -11.46 -3.46
N LEU A 314 -5.14 -11.09 -2.17
CA LEU A 314 -6.36 -10.48 -1.65
C LEU A 314 -6.68 -9.17 -2.37
N THR A 315 -5.67 -8.33 -2.60
CA THR A 315 -5.81 -7.08 -3.35
C THR A 315 -6.36 -7.37 -4.75
N TYR A 316 -5.73 -8.29 -5.50
CA TYR A 316 -6.24 -8.72 -6.81
C TYR A 316 -7.71 -9.17 -6.73
N TYR A 317 -8.04 -10.06 -5.80
CA TYR A 317 -9.37 -10.65 -5.72
C TYR A 317 -10.43 -9.61 -5.33
N TYR A 318 -10.17 -8.73 -4.36
CA TYR A 318 -11.14 -7.71 -3.96
C TYR A 318 -11.27 -6.57 -4.98
N THR A 319 -10.20 -6.19 -5.67
CA THR A 319 -10.23 -5.05 -6.60
C THR A 319 -10.68 -5.43 -8.01
N GLU A 320 -10.37 -6.65 -8.46
CA GLU A 320 -10.65 -7.11 -9.83
C GLU A 320 -11.82 -8.09 -9.91
N VAL A 321 -12.22 -8.76 -8.82
CA VAL A 321 -13.29 -9.80 -8.83
C VAL A 321 -14.48 -9.48 -7.94
N LYS A 322 -14.32 -8.67 -6.88
CA LYS A 322 -15.45 -8.29 -6.01
C LYS A 322 -15.90 -6.84 -6.13
N SER A 323 -15.05 -5.91 -6.57
CA SER A 323 -15.41 -4.49 -6.56
C SER A 323 -16.25 -4.09 -7.77
N LYS A 324 -17.24 -3.21 -7.56
CA LYS A 324 -17.94 -2.44 -8.62
C LYS A 324 -17.24 -1.14 -9.05
N ASP A 325 -16.17 -0.80 -8.36
CA ASP A 325 -15.98 0.60 -7.98
C ASP A 325 -14.59 1.13 -8.40
N THR A 326 -13.76 0.26 -8.99
CA THR A 326 -12.39 0.57 -9.46
C THR A 326 -12.33 0.85 -10.96
N GLY A 327 -13.39 0.59 -11.71
CA GLY A 327 -13.38 0.63 -13.19
C GLY A 327 -12.48 -0.43 -13.84
N LYS A 328 -11.86 -1.32 -13.05
CA LYS A 328 -10.99 -2.43 -13.46
C LYS A 328 -11.59 -3.79 -13.10
N ILE A 329 -12.89 -3.92 -13.28
CA ILE A 329 -13.61 -5.12 -12.85
C ILE A 329 -13.44 -6.19 -13.92
N ILE A 330 -12.83 -7.31 -13.56
CA ILE A 330 -12.84 -8.53 -14.36
C ILE A 330 -14.21 -9.22 -14.19
N TYR A 331 -14.78 -9.20 -12.98
CA TYR A 331 -16.10 -9.75 -12.70
C TYR A 331 -16.76 -9.13 -11.44
N ASP A 332 -18.09 -9.07 -11.37
CA ASP A 332 -18.86 -8.58 -10.21
C ASP A 332 -19.34 -9.75 -9.35
N GLY A 333 -18.44 -10.27 -8.52
CA GLY A 333 -18.69 -11.42 -7.67
C GLY A 333 -19.88 -11.25 -6.70
N GLU A 334 -20.12 -10.03 -6.21
CA GLU A 334 -21.14 -9.76 -5.19
C GLU A 334 -22.57 -9.91 -5.70
N ASN A 335 -22.81 -9.61 -6.99
CA ASN A 335 -24.15 -9.63 -7.57
C ASN A 335 -24.41 -10.83 -8.48
N THR A 336 -23.41 -11.71 -8.65
CA THR A 336 -23.47 -12.94 -9.46
C THR A 336 -24.81 -13.66 -9.38
N MET A 337 -25.24 -14.08 -8.18
CA MET A 337 -26.48 -14.84 -8.03
C MET A 337 -27.73 -14.04 -8.39
N ARG A 338 -27.73 -12.74 -8.13
CA ARG A 338 -28.82 -11.85 -8.51
C ARG A 338 -28.92 -11.75 -10.03
N ASP A 339 -27.79 -11.65 -10.71
CA ASP A 339 -27.76 -11.46 -12.16
C ASP A 339 -28.05 -12.75 -12.91
N ILE A 340 -27.53 -13.90 -12.45
CA ILE A 340 -27.92 -15.23 -12.96
C ILE A 340 -29.43 -15.43 -12.86
N LYS A 341 -30.05 -15.16 -11.71
CA LYS A 341 -31.49 -15.36 -11.48
C LYS A 341 -32.38 -14.51 -12.39
N LYS A 342 -31.88 -13.41 -12.96
CA LYS A 342 -32.64 -12.61 -13.93
C LYS A 342 -32.72 -13.28 -15.30
N ILE A 343 -31.68 -14.00 -15.70
CA ILE A 343 -31.49 -14.48 -17.07
C ILE A 343 -31.54 -16.02 -17.20
N ALA A 344 -31.58 -16.73 -16.08
CA ALA A 344 -31.52 -18.18 -16.03
C ALA A 344 -32.39 -18.76 -14.91
N LYS A 345 -32.68 -20.04 -15.05
CA LYS A 345 -33.35 -20.89 -14.06
C LYS A 345 -32.57 -22.17 -13.85
N LEU A 346 -32.85 -22.88 -12.77
CA LEU A 346 -32.27 -24.20 -12.53
C LEU A 346 -32.84 -25.23 -13.50
N LYS A 347 -31.97 -26.08 -14.02
CA LYS A 347 -32.37 -27.29 -14.74
C LYS A 347 -33.14 -28.21 -13.81
N SER A 348 -34.16 -28.88 -14.37
CA SER A 348 -35.00 -29.83 -13.64
C SER A 348 -34.16 -30.83 -12.83
N GLY A 349 -34.51 -31.03 -11.56
CA GLY A 349 -33.83 -31.95 -10.64
C GLY A 349 -32.69 -31.34 -9.81
N ASN A 350 -32.31 -30.08 -10.03
CA ASN A 350 -31.29 -29.41 -9.22
C ASN A 350 -31.93 -28.55 -8.11
N GLN A 351 -31.26 -28.46 -6.97
CA GLN A 351 -31.63 -27.57 -5.87
C GLN A 351 -30.74 -26.32 -5.83
N GLU A 352 -31.32 -25.21 -5.38
CA GLU A 352 -30.64 -23.91 -5.40
C GLU A 352 -29.42 -23.88 -4.47
N ASN A 353 -29.55 -24.40 -3.24
CA ASN A 353 -28.48 -24.43 -2.25
C ASN A 353 -27.23 -25.18 -2.75
N ASP A 354 -27.41 -26.18 -3.62
CA ASP A 354 -26.31 -26.96 -4.21
C ASP A 354 -25.80 -26.37 -5.53
N SER A 355 -26.39 -25.27 -6.00
CA SER A 355 -26.14 -24.68 -7.31
C SER A 355 -25.72 -23.22 -7.23
N LEU A 356 -25.37 -22.74 -6.04
CA LEU A 356 -24.90 -21.38 -5.82
C LEU A 356 -23.57 -21.13 -6.54
N ILE A 357 -23.44 -19.92 -7.06
CA ILE A 357 -22.21 -19.35 -7.60
C ILE A 357 -21.75 -18.28 -6.61
N GLU A 358 -20.64 -18.55 -5.94
CA GLU A 358 -20.11 -17.72 -4.87
C GLU A 358 -18.71 -17.27 -5.22
N PHE A 359 -18.55 -15.97 -5.42
CA PHE A 359 -17.22 -15.37 -5.54
C PHE A 359 -16.70 -14.96 -4.18
#